data_AF-A0A5B0Q484-F1
#
_entry.id   AF-A0A5B0Q484-F1
#
_cell.length_a   1.000
_cell.length_b   1.000
_cell.length_c   1.000
_cell.angle_alpha   90.00
_cell.angle_beta   90.00
_cell.angle_gamma   90.00
#
_symmetry.space_group_name_H-M   'P 1'
#
loop_
_entity.id
_entity.type
_entity.pdbx_description
1 polymer ?
#
loop_
_entity_poly.entity_id
_entity_poly.type
_entity_poly.pdbx_seq_one_letter_code
_entity_poly.pdbx_strand_id
1 'polypeptide(L)'
;MLVAGNLLPLIQNFSSRKWSDDELKDDIEWLKEQLEEAKRKMTTYDEYLTELESGLLRWSPPHTSEEFWSQNADKLNEKNHQPLKKVIELLSSASDPVVLAVAANDLSQYVKHSDVGKRSAERLGAKPVVMKLMTHQDSDVKYWALVSVQQLVSQPWSY
;
A
#
# COMPACT_ATOMS: atom_id res chain seq x y z
N MET A 1 6.16 -18.93 3.06
CA MET A 1 5.86 -17.60 2.49
C MET A 1 6.87 -17.13 1.44
N LEU A 2 8.18 -17.31 1.63
CA LEU A 2 9.22 -16.85 0.69
C LEU A 2 9.17 -17.46 -0.74
N VAL A 3 8.53 -18.61 -0.93
CA VAL A 3 8.48 -19.29 -2.24
C VAL A 3 7.53 -18.59 -3.21
N ALA A 4 6.44 -17.97 -2.74
CA ALA A 4 5.49 -17.26 -3.61
C ALA A 4 5.98 -15.87 -4.04
N GLY A 5 6.72 -15.17 -3.16
CA GLY A 5 7.17 -13.80 -3.41
C GLY A 5 8.14 -13.63 -4.59
N ASN A 6 9.02 -14.62 -4.81
CA ASN A 6 10.02 -14.58 -5.88
C ASN A 6 9.60 -15.31 -7.17
N LEU A 7 8.50 -16.08 -7.14
CA LEU A 7 8.05 -16.85 -8.30
C LEU A 7 7.30 -15.98 -9.32
N LEU A 8 6.46 -15.06 -8.85
CA LEU A 8 5.72 -14.17 -9.76
C LEU A 8 6.65 -13.25 -10.57
N PRO A 9 7.66 -12.56 -9.98
CA PRO A 9 8.62 -11.77 -10.77
C PRO A 9 9.39 -12.61 -11.80
N LEU A 10 9.69 -13.87 -11.48
CA LEU A 10 10.36 -14.80 -12.39
C LEU A 10 9.47 -15.17 -13.57
N ILE A 11 8.19 -15.51 -13.33
CA ILE A 11 7.22 -15.82 -14.38
C ILE A 11 6.92 -14.58 -15.25
N GLN A 12 6.84 -13.39 -14.65
CA GLN A 12 6.70 -12.14 -15.41
C GLN A 12 7.90 -11.88 -16.32
N ASN A 13 9.13 -12.17 -15.86
CA ASN A 13 10.32 -12.11 -16.70
C ASN A 13 10.20 -13.10 -17.87
N PHE A 14 9.77 -14.34 -17.63
CA PHE A 14 9.57 -15.31 -18.69
C PHE A 14 8.48 -14.90 -19.69
N SER A 15 7.34 -14.38 -19.23
CA SER A 15 6.26 -13.88 -20.10
C SER A 15 6.72 -12.74 -21.04
N SER A 16 7.67 -11.91 -20.62
CA SER A 16 8.23 -10.83 -21.46
C SER A 16 9.20 -11.28 -22.57
N ARG A 17 9.60 -12.55 -22.60
CA ARG A 17 10.53 -13.10 -23.60
C ARG A 17 9.78 -13.60 -24.84
N LYS A 18 10.47 -13.63 -25.98
CA LYS A 18 9.95 -14.25 -27.20
C LYS A 18 10.20 -15.75 -27.18
N TRP A 19 9.13 -16.52 -27.08
CA TRP A 19 9.14 -17.97 -27.22
C TRP A 19 8.68 -18.36 -28.63
N SER A 20 9.28 -19.38 -29.22
CA SER A 20 8.87 -19.92 -30.52
C SER A 20 7.79 -20.99 -30.42
N ASP A 21 7.61 -21.55 -29.23
CA ASP A 21 6.61 -22.55 -28.89
C ASP A 21 5.35 -21.86 -28.37
N ASP A 22 4.21 -22.12 -29.01
CA ASP A 22 2.93 -21.50 -28.65
C ASP A 22 2.28 -22.19 -27.44
N GLU A 23 2.48 -23.49 -27.23
CA GLU A 23 1.98 -24.22 -26.04
C GLU A 23 2.67 -23.69 -24.78
N LEU A 24 3.98 -23.47 -24.86
CA LEU A 24 4.75 -22.88 -23.76
C LEU A 24 4.29 -21.45 -23.42
N LYS A 25 3.87 -20.64 -24.40
CA LYS A 25 3.35 -19.29 -24.13
C LYS A 25 2.05 -19.35 -23.36
N ASP A 26 1.14 -20.22 -23.79
CA ASP A 26 -0.16 -20.39 -23.17
C ASP A 26 0.00 -20.88 -21.71
N ASP A 27 0.92 -21.82 -21.46
CA ASP A 27 1.26 -22.29 -20.12
C ASP A 27 1.86 -21.19 -19.22
N ILE A 28 2.77 -20.37 -19.77
CA ILE A 28 3.38 -19.25 -19.03
C ILE A 28 2.32 -18.20 -18.67
N GLU A 29 1.43 -17.86 -19.59
CA GLU A 29 0.37 -16.88 -19.35
C GLU A 29 -0.64 -17.42 -18.33
N TRP A 30 -1.03 -18.69 -18.44
CA TRP A 30 -1.89 -19.35 -17.44
C TRP A 30 -1.25 -19.36 -16.05
N LEU A 31 0.02 -19.75 -15.94
CA LEU A 31 0.75 -19.75 -14.66
C LEU A 31 0.86 -18.35 -14.05
N LYS A 32 1.07 -17.33 -14.88
CA LYS A 32 1.09 -15.92 -14.46
C LYS A 32 -0.25 -15.52 -13.87
N GLU A 33 -1.36 -15.80 -14.55
CA GLU A 33 -2.71 -15.49 -14.07
C GLU A 33 -3.00 -16.19 -12.74
N GLN A 34 -2.69 -17.49 -12.63
CA GLN A 34 -2.91 -18.26 -11.40
C GLN A 34 -2.07 -17.74 -10.23
N LEU A 35 -0.82 -17.34 -10.47
CA LEU A 35 0.05 -16.78 -9.44
C LEU A 35 -0.40 -15.37 -9.02
N GLU A 36 -0.87 -14.55 -9.95
CA GLU A 36 -1.46 -13.25 -9.62
C GLU A 36 -2.74 -13.41 -8.81
N GLU A 37 -3.60 -14.37 -9.16
CA GLU A 37 -4.82 -14.67 -8.41
C GLU A 37 -4.52 -15.24 -7.02
N ALA A 38 -3.58 -16.17 -6.90
CA ALA A 38 -3.14 -16.72 -5.63
C ALA A 38 -2.53 -15.62 -4.74
N LYS A 39 -1.73 -14.71 -5.32
CA LYS A 39 -1.16 -13.57 -4.61
C LYS A 39 -2.25 -12.61 -4.11
N ARG A 40 -3.27 -12.33 -4.93
CA ARG A 40 -4.45 -11.55 -4.50
C ARG A 40 -5.16 -12.23 -3.33
N LYS A 41 -5.42 -13.54 -3.43
CA LYS A 41 -6.13 -14.32 -2.40
C LYS A 41 -5.35 -14.51 -1.10
N MET A 42 -4.01 -14.53 -1.16
CA MET A 42 -3.16 -14.68 0.02
C MET A 42 -2.92 -13.37 0.76
N THR A 43 -3.33 -12.22 0.22
CA THR A 43 -3.10 -10.94 0.89
C THR A 43 -3.99 -10.83 2.13
N THR A 44 -3.41 -10.89 3.31
CA THR A 44 -4.15 -10.84 4.57
C THR A 44 -3.94 -9.51 5.32
N TYR A 45 -4.93 -9.13 6.12
CA TYR A 45 -4.78 -7.99 7.04
C TYR A 45 -3.71 -8.26 8.12
N ASP A 46 -3.51 -9.53 8.50
CA ASP A 46 -2.49 -9.91 9.47
C ASP A 46 -1.05 -9.71 8.93
N GLU A 47 -0.82 -9.96 7.64
CA GLU A 47 0.43 -9.61 6.97
C GLU A 47 0.69 -8.11 7.01
N TYR A 48 -0.32 -7.30 6.66
CA TYR A 48 -0.23 -5.84 6.76
C TYR A 48 0.12 -5.38 8.17
N LEU A 49 -0.57 -5.91 9.20
CA LEU A 49 -0.28 -5.58 10.59
C LEU A 49 1.15 -5.99 10.98
N THR A 50 1.62 -7.15 10.53
CA THR A 50 2.98 -7.63 10.80
C THR A 50 4.03 -6.70 10.19
N GLU A 51 3.84 -6.28 8.92
CA GLU A 51 4.72 -5.30 8.27
C GLU A 51 4.70 -3.96 9.04
N LEU A 52 3.51 -3.47 9.39
CA LEU A 52 3.31 -2.21 10.10
C LEU A 52 3.94 -2.20 11.49
N GLU A 53 3.78 -3.27 12.26
CA GLU A 53 4.37 -3.44 13.60
C GLU A 53 5.88 -3.54 13.54
N SER A 54 6.43 -4.22 12.54
CA SER A 54 7.88 -4.31 12.32
C SER A 54 8.51 -2.98 11.92
N GLY A 55 7.72 -2.06 11.34
CA GLY A 55 8.19 -0.80 10.77
C GLY A 55 9.00 -0.95 9.47
N LEU A 56 9.01 -2.16 8.88
CA LEU A 56 9.74 -2.49 7.66
C LEU A 56 8.77 -2.64 6.48
N LEU A 57 8.06 -1.55 6.16
CA LEU A 57 7.11 -1.53 5.05
C LEU A 57 7.82 -1.71 3.71
N ARG A 58 7.21 -2.48 2.82
CA ARG A 58 7.66 -2.64 1.43
C ARG A 58 6.46 -2.56 0.49
N TRP A 59 6.74 -2.32 -0.79
CA TRP A 59 5.69 -2.45 -1.80
C TRP A 59 5.28 -3.92 -1.96
N SER A 60 4.22 -4.28 -1.25
CA SER A 60 3.56 -5.58 -1.26
C SER A 60 2.06 -5.40 -1.50
N PRO A 61 1.31 -6.47 -1.86
CA PRO A 61 -0.12 -6.37 -2.17
C PRO A 61 -1.00 -5.62 -1.17
N PRO A 62 -0.83 -5.72 0.16
CA PRO A 62 -1.61 -4.91 1.10
C PRO A 62 -1.50 -3.41 0.86
N HIS A 63 -0.34 -2.94 0.38
CA HIS A 63 -0.08 -1.52 0.16
C HIS A 63 -0.53 -1.04 -1.23
N THR A 64 -0.64 -1.93 -2.21
CA THR A 64 -0.97 -1.56 -3.60
C THR A 64 -2.38 -1.94 -4.06
N SER A 65 -3.05 -2.87 -3.37
CA SER A 65 -4.34 -3.41 -3.80
C SER A 65 -5.52 -2.55 -3.36
N GLU A 66 -6.30 -2.03 -4.31
CA GLU A 66 -7.53 -1.30 -4.03
C GLU A 66 -8.58 -2.18 -3.33
N GLU A 67 -8.66 -3.45 -3.71
CA GLU A 67 -9.57 -4.42 -3.07
C GLU A 67 -9.24 -4.63 -1.59
N PHE A 68 -7.95 -4.68 -1.24
CA PHE A 68 -7.51 -4.78 0.16
C PHE A 68 -8.01 -3.59 0.97
N TRP A 69 -7.82 -2.37 0.47
CA TRP A 69 -8.23 -1.15 1.20
C TRP A 69 -9.73 -1.00 1.29
N SER A 70 -10.47 -1.35 0.24
CA SER A 70 -11.94 -1.38 0.27
C SER A 70 -12.50 -2.28 1.38
N GLN A 71 -11.82 -3.40 1.67
CA GLN A 71 -12.27 -4.36 2.68
C GLN A 71 -11.72 -4.09 4.09
N ASN A 72 -10.56 -3.44 4.21
CA ASN A 72 -9.80 -3.39 5.46
C ASN A 72 -9.52 -1.99 6.00
N ALA A 73 -9.79 -0.91 5.25
CA ALA A 73 -9.47 0.46 5.69
C ALA A 73 -10.06 0.79 7.07
N ASP A 74 -11.31 0.40 7.34
CA ASP A 74 -11.96 0.69 8.62
C ASP A 74 -11.32 -0.03 9.82
N LYS A 75 -10.59 -1.13 9.58
CA LYS A 75 -9.88 -1.85 10.64
C LYS A 75 -8.74 -1.01 11.25
N LEU A 76 -8.25 0.02 10.55
CA LEU A 76 -7.28 0.97 11.11
C LEU A 76 -7.87 1.81 12.26
N ASN A 77 -9.20 1.83 12.42
CA ASN A 77 -9.90 2.49 13.53
C ASN A 77 -9.91 1.63 14.81
N GLU A 78 -9.62 0.34 14.70
CA GLU A 78 -9.65 -0.61 15.82
C GLU A 78 -8.64 -0.27 16.92
N LYS A 79 -8.90 -0.81 18.12
CA LYS A 79 -8.03 -0.62 19.30
C LYS A 79 -7.67 0.85 19.55
N ASN A 80 -8.65 1.75 19.39
CA ASN A 80 -8.45 3.20 19.50
C ASN A 80 -7.39 3.73 18.50
N HIS A 81 -7.55 3.35 17.23
CA HIS A 81 -6.73 3.77 16.09
C HIS A 81 -5.25 3.40 16.23
N GLN A 82 -4.93 2.28 16.92
CA GLN A 82 -3.55 1.82 17.09
C GLN A 82 -2.82 1.65 15.74
N PRO A 83 -3.40 0.96 14.73
CA PRO A 83 -2.72 0.82 13.43
C PRO A 83 -2.50 2.17 12.74
N LEU A 84 -3.50 3.04 12.71
CA LEU A 84 -3.36 4.38 12.12
C LEU A 84 -2.29 5.22 12.83
N LYS A 85 -2.23 5.17 14.17
CA LYS A 85 -1.18 5.84 14.94
C LYS A 85 0.20 5.32 14.55
N LYS A 86 0.35 4.01 14.30
CA LYS A 86 1.62 3.44 13.85
C LYS A 86 2.01 3.94 12.46
N VAL A 87 1.07 4.07 11.52
CA VAL A 87 1.31 4.70 10.21
C VAL A 87 1.83 6.13 10.38
N ILE A 88 1.19 6.93 11.24
CA ILE A 88 1.60 8.33 11.51
C ILE A 88 2.98 8.41 12.19
N GLU A 89 3.27 7.48 13.10
CA GLU A 89 4.58 7.34 13.73
C GLU A 89 5.67 7.06 12.69
N LEU A 90 5.44 6.14 11.75
CA LEU A 90 6.39 5.83 10.67
C LEU A 90 6.62 7.03 9.76
N LEU A 91 5.56 7.76 9.38
CA LEU A 91 5.68 9.01 8.63
C LEU A 91 6.54 10.07 9.32
N SER A 92 6.61 10.04 10.65
CA SER A 92 7.35 11.02 11.46
C SER A 92 8.79 10.61 11.79
N SER A 93 9.05 9.30 11.87
CA SER A 93 10.28 8.76 12.48
C SER A 93 11.10 7.84 11.58
N ALA A 94 10.52 7.31 10.50
CA ALA A 94 11.26 6.47 9.57
C ALA A 94 12.29 7.30 8.80
N SER A 95 13.45 6.69 8.55
CA SER A 95 14.53 7.26 7.73
C SER A 95 14.61 6.64 6.34
N ASP A 96 14.07 5.43 6.17
CA ASP A 96 14.01 4.73 4.89
C ASP A 96 12.96 5.40 3.98
N PRO A 97 13.35 5.95 2.81
CA PRO A 97 12.43 6.55 1.86
C PRO A 97 11.32 5.59 1.41
N VAL A 98 11.59 4.30 1.29
CA VAL A 98 10.57 3.31 0.90
C VAL A 98 9.49 3.21 1.96
N VAL A 99 9.88 3.15 3.23
CA VAL A 99 8.92 3.09 4.35
C VAL A 99 8.08 4.37 4.40
N LEU A 100 8.69 5.53 4.22
CA LEU A 100 7.97 6.81 4.17
C LEU A 100 6.98 6.88 3.00
N ALA A 101 7.39 6.44 1.80
CA ALA A 101 6.55 6.41 0.62
C ALA A 101 5.34 5.47 0.79
N VAL A 102 5.58 4.26 1.29
CA VAL A 102 4.51 3.27 1.54
C VAL A 102 3.56 3.78 2.62
N ALA A 103 4.07 4.29 3.75
CA ALA A 103 3.21 4.85 4.81
C ALA A 103 2.38 6.05 4.33
N ALA A 104 2.91 6.88 3.44
CA ALA A 104 2.17 8.02 2.88
C ALA A 104 1.05 7.55 1.94
N ASN A 105 1.33 6.52 1.13
CA ASN A 105 0.32 5.83 0.33
C ASN A 105 -0.76 5.22 1.23
N ASP A 106 -0.40 4.47 2.26
CA ASP A 106 -1.36 3.80 3.15
C ASP A 106 -2.29 4.80 3.82
N LEU A 107 -1.76 5.94 4.28
CA LEU A 107 -2.57 7.03 4.80
C LEU A 107 -3.55 7.56 3.73
N SER A 108 -3.11 7.70 2.48
CA SER A 108 -3.97 8.15 1.38
C SER A 108 -5.09 7.15 1.07
N GLN A 109 -4.78 5.86 1.07
CA GLN A 109 -5.74 4.79 0.83
C GLN A 109 -6.75 4.68 1.96
N TYR A 110 -6.30 4.77 3.21
CA TYR A 110 -7.19 4.84 4.37
C TYR A 110 -8.17 6.01 4.29
N VAL A 111 -7.69 7.21 3.95
CA VAL A 111 -8.55 8.40 3.79
C VAL A 111 -9.55 8.23 2.64
N LYS A 112 -9.14 7.58 1.55
CA LYS A 112 -9.99 7.32 0.39
C LYS A 112 -11.07 6.26 0.68
N HIS A 113 -10.76 5.23 1.45
CA HIS A 113 -11.59 4.04 1.61
C HIS A 113 -12.33 3.95 2.97
N SER A 114 -12.03 4.81 3.94
CA SER A 114 -12.77 4.89 5.22
C SER A 114 -13.57 6.19 5.29
N ASP A 115 -14.89 6.08 5.51
CA ASP A 115 -15.80 7.23 5.61
C ASP A 115 -15.39 8.22 6.72
N VAL A 116 -14.83 7.70 7.81
CA VAL A 116 -14.31 8.51 8.94
C VAL A 116 -12.84 8.85 8.79
N GLY A 117 -12.17 8.32 7.75
CA GLY A 117 -10.73 8.31 7.62
C GLY A 117 -10.10 9.70 7.66
N LYS A 118 -10.68 10.64 6.89
CA LYS A 118 -10.23 12.04 6.90
C LYS A 118 -10.29 12.65 8.30
N ARG A 119 -11.44 12.53 9.00
CA ARG A 119 -11.65 13.11 10.34
C ARG A 119 -10.69 12.48 11.36
N SER A 120 -10.51 11.16 11.29
CA SER A 120 -9.61 10.43 12.19
C SER A 120 -8.14 10.81 11.96
N ALA A 121 -7.70 10.89 10.70
CA ALA A 121 -6.35 11.32 10.34
C ALA A 121 -6.06 12.76 10.78
N GLU A 122 -7.00 13.68 10.59
CA GLU A 122 -6.88 15.06 11.06
C GLU A 122 -6.79 15.14 12.58
N ARG A 123 -7.69 14.46 13.29
CA ARG A 123 -7.71 14.42 14.76
C ARG A 123 -6.41 13.86 15.36
N LEU A 124 -5.80 12.89 14.69
CA LEU A 124 -4.53 12.28 15.13
C LEU A 124 -3.28 13.02 14.63
N GLY A 125 -3.45 14.14 13.93
CA GLY A 125 -2.34 15.00 13.52
C GLY A 125 -1.55 14.50 12.30
N ALA A 126 -2.14 13.66 11.45
CA ALA A 126 -1.45 13.12 10.26
C ALA A 126 -1.10 14.21 9.24
N LYS A 127 -1.98 15.20 9.05
CA LYS A 127 -1.84 16.27 8.04
C LYS A 127 -0.52 17.04 8.13
N PRO A 128 -0.14 17.67 9.26
CA PRO A 128 1.13 18.38 9.34
C PRO A 128 2.35 17.46 9.19
N VAL A 129 2.24 16.18 9.54
CA VAL A 129 3.33 15.20 9.38
C VAL A 129 3.58 14.96 7.88
N VAL A 130 2.54 14.55 7.15
CA VAL A 130 2.68 14.22 5.73
C VAL A 130 2.99 15.44 4.86
N MET A 131 2.51 16.63 5.24
CA MET A 131 2.85 17.88 4.53
C MET A 131 4.37 18.19 4.55
N LYS A 132 5.09 17.84 5.62
CA LYS A 132 6.55 18.03 5.67
C LYS A 132 7.27 17.18 4.62
N LEU A 133 6.74 15.99 4.34
CA LEU A 133 7.32 15.04 3.37
C LEU A 133 7.14 15.47 1.91
N MET A 134 6.25 16.42 1.61
CA MET A 134 6.09 16.96 0.24
C MET A 134 7.35 17.66 -0.31
N THR A 135 8.29 18.02 0.57
CA THR A 135 9.57 18.63 0.19
C THR A 135 10.76 17.69 0.35
N HIS A 136 10.49 16.40 0.58
CA HIS A 136 11.52 15.38 0.73
C HIS A 136 12.41 15.29 -0.53
N GLN A 137 13.66 14.88 -0.34
CA GLN A 137 14.64 14.77 -1.43
C GLN A 137 14.31 13.61 -2.38
N ASP A 138 13.82 12.51 -1.83
CA ASP A 138 13.33 11.36 -2.59
C ASP A 138 12.02 11.68 -3.32
N SER A 139 11.97 11.32 -4.62
CA SER A 139 10.84 11.62 -5.49
C SER A 139 9.58 10.83 -5.16
N ASP A 140 9.71 9.58 -4.72
CA ASP A 140 8.58 8.72 -4.41
C ASP A 140 7.92 9.15 -3.11
N VAL A 141 8.72 9.49 -2.10
CA VAL A 141 8.22 10.08 -0.85
C VAL A 141 7.44 11.36 -1.14
N LYS A 142 8.00 12.25 -1.98
CA LYS A 142 7.35 13.50 -2.38
C LYS A 142 6.03 13.25 -3.10
N TYR A 143 6.01 12.31 -4.05
CA TYR A 143 4.82 11.95 -4.81
C TYR A 143 3.71 11.43 -3.89
N TRP A 144 4.00 10.43 -3.06
CA TRP A 144 2.99 9.84 -2.18
C TRP A 144 2.53 10.77 -1.07
N ALA A 145 3.42 11.63 -0.55
CA ALA A 145 3.05 12.69 0.37
C ALA A 145 2.06 13.68 -0.29
N LEU A 146 2.30 14.07 -1.54
CA LEU A 146 1.40 14.95 -2.29
C LEU A 146 0.03 14.31 -2.50
N VAL A 147 -0.02 13.05 -2.93
CA VAL A 147 -1.28 12.29 -3.11
C VAL A 147 -2.05 12.21 -1.79
N SER A 148 -1.37 11.89 -0.70
CA SER A 148 -1.97 11.80 0.64
C SER A 148 -2.54 13.14 1.11
N VAL A 149 -1.81 14.24 0.90
CA VAL A 149 -2.31 15.58 1.21
C VAL A 149 -3.52 15.94 0.36
N GLN A 150 -3.51 15.63 -0.94
CA GLN A 150 -4.66 15.86 -1.83
C GLN A 150 -5.93 15.16 -1.31
N GLN A 151 -5.81 13.90 -0.86
CA GLN A 151 -6.92 13.17 -0.25
C GLN A 151 -7.39 13.80 1.06
N LEU A 152 -6.46 14.29 1.89
CA LEU A 152 -6.81 14.95 3.16
C LEU A 152 -7.47 16.32 2.98
N VAL A 153 -7.19 17.04 1.89
CA VAL A 153 -7.76 18.39 1.66
C VAL A 153 -8.98 18.40 0.74
N SER A 154 -9.23 17.33 0.00
CA SER A 154 -10.41 17.21 -0.87
C SER A 154 -11.69 17.40 -0.05
N GLN A 155 -12.61 18.23 -0.55
CA GLN A 155 -13.92 18.40 0.07
C GLN A 155 -14.85 17.30 -0.46
N PRO A 156 -15.71 16.69 0.38
CA PRO A 156 -16.84 15.93 -0.13
C PRO A 156 -17.69 16.85 -1.01
N TRP A 157 -18.06 16.40 -2.20
CA TRP A 157 -19.04 17.13 -3.02
C TRP A 157 -20.36 17.18 -2.25
N SER A 158 -20.71 18.34 -1.70
CA SER A 158 -22.02 18.59 -1.10
C SER A 158 -23.02 18.90 -2.21
N TYR A 159 -23.94 17.97 -2.48
CA TYR A 159 -25.21 18.25 -3.15
C TYR A 159 -26.30 18.48 -2.12
#